data_AF-A0A7C6SNC4-F1
#
_entry.id   AF-A0A7C6SNC4-F1
#
_cell.length_a   1.000
_cell.length_b   1.000
_cell.length_c   1.000
_cell.angle_alpha   90.00
_cell.angle_beta   90.00
_cell.angle_gamma   90.00
#
_symmetry.space_group_name_H-M   'P 1'
#
loop_
_entity.id
_entity.type
_entity.pdbx_description
1 polymer ?
#
loop_
_entity_poly.entity_id
_entity_poly.type
_entity_poly.pdbx_seq_one_letter_code
_entity_poly.pdbx_strand_id
1 'polypeptide(L)'
;DRLNNVVNSDFARITYTEAIDILLESKEKFEYPVEWGCDLQTEHERYLTEKVYKKPVFVTDYPKDIKAFYMKLNDDNNTVAAMDLLVPGVGEIIGGSQREENIEILEQRMKELNLNKEDYWWYMDIRKYGGTKHAGFGLGFERAIMYITGMTNIRDVIPFPRTVHNAEF
;
A
#
# COMPACT_ATOMS: atom_id res chain seq x y z
N ASP A 1 22.88 -8.93 -6.87
CA ASP A 1 22.24 -8.08 -7.91
C ASP A 1 20.97 -7.38 -7.46
N ARG A 2 19.93 -8.10 -7.01
CA ARG A 2 18.66 -7.48 -6.56
C ARG A 2 18.85 -6.40 -5.47
N LEU A 3 19.56 -6.73 -4.39
CA LEU A 3 19.85 -5.75 -3.32
C LEU A 3 20.69 -4.59 -3.81
N ASN A 4 21.67 -4.84 -4.69
CA ASN A 4 22.46 -3.76 -5.30
C ASN A 4 21.60 -2.84 -6.17
N ASN A 5 20.61 -3.39 -6.89
CA ASN A 5 19.66 -2.57 -7.65
C ASN A 5 18.87 -1.66 -6.70
N VAL A 6 18.30 -2.17 -5.61
CA VAL A 6 17.55 -1.33 -4.66
C VAL A 6 18.42 -0.28 -4.00
N VAL A 7 19.60 -0.66 -3.50
CA VAL A 7 20.49 0.26 -2.78
C VAL A 7 20.98 1.41 -3.67
N ASN A 8 21.17 1.15 -4.97
CA ASN A 8 21.72 2.14 -5.90
C ASN A 8 20.66 2.78 -6.81
N SER A 9 19.38 2.45 -6.65
CA SER A 9 18.30 3.02 -7.47
C SER A 9 17.69 4.24 -6.82
N ASP A 10 17.42 5.26 -7.64
CA ASP A 10 16.47 6.31 -7.30
C ASP A 10 15.05 5.78 -7.50
N PHE A 11 14.28 5.71 -6.42
CA PHE A 11 12.95 5.12 -6.47
C PHE A 11 12.03 6.00 -7.30
N ALA A 12 11.31 5.41 -8.26
CA ALA A 12 10.28 6.14 -8.98
C ALA A 12 9.16 6.52 -8.02
N ARG A 13 8.44 7.59 -8.33
CA ARG A 13 7.26 8.04 -7.59
C ARG A 13 6.21 8.41 -8.60
N ILE A 14 5.05 7.79 -8.49
CA ILE A 14 3.88 8.04 -9.33
C ILE A 14 2.63 8.09 -8.45
N THR A 15 1.60 8.74 -8.96
CA THR A 15 0.25 8.65 -8.40
C THR A 15 -0.40 7.34 -8.86
N TYR A 16 -1.42 6.90 -8.12
CA TYR A 16 -2.26 5.77 -8.50
C TYR A 16 -2.92 6.01 -9.87
N THR A 17 -3.36 7.24 -10.13
CA THR A 17 -3.96 7.61 -11.42
C THR A 17 -2.98 7.39 -12.57
N GLU A 18 -1.74 7.87 -12.44
CA GLU A 18 -0.69 7.61 -13.44
C GLU A 18 -0.38 6.11 -13.58
N ALA A 19 -0.39 5.36 -12.47
CA ALA A 19 -0.18 3.91 -12.51
C ALA A 19 -1.29 3.21 -13.33
N ILE A 20 -2.55 3.58 -13.14
CA ILE A 20 -3.70 3.07 -13.91
C ILE A 20 -3.56 3.45 -15.39
N ASP A 21 -3.20 4.69 -15.70
CA ASP A 21 -3.02 5.13 -17.09
C ASP A 21 -1.92 4.30 -17.80
N ILE A 22 -0.78 4.09 -17.14
CA ILE A 22 0.31 3.25 -17.65
C ILE A 22 -0.14 1.80 -17.90
N LEU A 23 -0.93 1.24 -16.98
CA LEU A 23 -1.42 -0.13 -17.09
C LEU A 23 -2.47 -0.27 -18.20
N LEU A 24 -3.36 0.71 -18.37
CA LEU A 24 -4.35 0.76 -19.44
C LEU A 24 -3.73 0.95 -20.83
N GLU A 25 -2.66 1.76 -20.92
CA GLU A 25 -1.88 1.93 -22.14
C GLU A 25 -1.01 0.71 -22.47
N SER A 26 -0.79 -0.17 -21.49
CA SER A 26 -0.07 -1.42 -21.73
C SER A 26 -0.85 -2.31 -22.69
N LYS A 27 -0.13 -2.98 -23.59
CA LYS A 27 -0.70 -4.00 -24.47
C LYS A 27 -0.71 -5.39 -23.82
N GLU A 28 -0.41 -5.45 -22.52
CA GLU A 28 -0.37 -6.70 -21.76
C GLU A 28 -1.79 -7.17 -21.45
N LYS A 29 -1.92 -8.48 -21.26
CA LYS A 29 -3.17 -9.08 -20.78
C LYS A 29 -3.01 -9.38 -19.30
N PHE A 30 -3.75 -8.66 -18.48
CA PHE A 30 -3.87 -8.91 -17.04
C PHE A 30 -5.05 -9.84 -16.75
N GLU A 31 -4.93 -10.66 -15.72
CA GLU A 31 -6.01 -11.52 -15.24
C GLU A 31 -7.06 -10.68 -14.50
N TYR A 32 -6.61 -9.66 -13.76
CA TYR A 32 -7.44 -8.74 -13.00
C TYR A 32 -7.68 -7.43 -13.75
N PRO A 33 -8.88 -6.82 -13.60
CA PRO A 33 -9.22 -5.58 -14.27
C PRO A 33 -8.28 -4.45 -13.87
N VAL A 34 -7.95 -3.62 -14.84
CA VAL A 34 -7.24 -2.35 -14.64
C VAL A 34 -8.25 -1.24 -14.86
N GLU A 35 -8.77 -0.68 -13.77
CA GLU A 35 -9.70 0.44 -13.82
C GLU A 35 -9.52 1.35 -12.60
N TRP A 36 -9.79 2.64 -12.78
CA TRP A 36 -9.67 3.60 -11.68
C TRP A 36 -10.73 3.30 -10.61
N GLY A 37 -10.30 3.12 -9.38
CA GLY A 37 -11.14 2.69 -8.26
C GLY A 37 -10.97 1.21 -7.89
N CYS A 38 -10.24 0.42 -8.69
CA CYS A 38 -9.83 -0.93 -8.29
C CYS A 38 -8.44 -0.95 -7.67
N ASP A 39 -8.22 -1.83 -6.69
CA ASP A 39 -6.91 -2.00 -6.09
C ASP A 39 -5.94 -2.71 -7.04
N LEU A 40 -4.68 -2.29 -7.03
CA LEU A 40 -3.63 -2.89 -7.87
C LEU A 40 -3.35 -4.31 -7.38
N GLN A 41 -3.31 -5.26 -8.31
CA GLN A 41 -2.93 -6.63 -8.01
C GLN A 41 -1.43 -6.83 -8.23
N THR A 42 -0.86 -7.89 -7.64
CA THR A 42 0.58 -8.19 -7.73
C THR A 42 1.09 -8.24 -9.17
N GLU A 43 0.28 -8.68 -10.15
CA GLU A 43 0.68 -8.65 -11.55
C GLU A 43 0.86 -7.23 -12.10
N HIS A 44 0.02 -6.29 -11.69
CA HIS A 44 0.08 -4.88 -12.07
C HIS A 44 1.30 -4.21 -11.42
N GLU A 45 1.50 -4.44 -10.12
CA GLU A 45 2.64 -3.94 -9.36
C GLU A 45 3.98 -4.42 -9.94
N ARG A 46 4.04 -5.71 -10.27
CA ARG A 46 5.22 -6.31 -10.91
C ARG A 46 5.42 -5.78 -12.31
N TYR A 47 4.37 -5.52 -13.08
CA TYR A 47 4.50 -4.88 -14.40
C TYR A 47 5.16 -3.49 -14.28
N LEU A 48 4.66 -2.64 -13.37
CA LEU A 48 5.22 -1.32 -13.13
C LEU A 48 6.71 -1.39 -12.73
N THR A 49 7.05 -2.25 -11.78
CA THR A 49 8.41 -2.35 -11.24
C THR A 49 9.39 -3.08 -12.15
N GLU A 50 8.96 -4.11 -12.90
CA GLU A 50 9.84 -4.98 -13.70
C GLU A 50 9.91 -4.60 -15.18
N LYS A 51 8.82 -4.06 -15.75
CA LYS A 51 8.74 -3.75 -17.20
C LYS A 51 8.86 -2.27 -17.48
N VAL A 52 8.13 -1.45 -16.74
CA VAL A 52 8.07 0.01 -16.97
C VAL A 52 9.30 0.70 -16.37
N TYR A 53 9.45 0.64 -15.04
CA TYR A 53 10.48 1.40 -14.34
C TYR A 53 11.79 0.62 -14.14
N LYS A 54 11.74 -0.72 -14.08
CA LYS A 54 12.88 -1.62 -13.85
C LYS A 54 13.64 -1.34 -12.53
N LYS A 55 12.94 -0.75 -11.56
CA LYS A 55 13.44 -0.30 -10.25
C LYS A 55 12.26 -0.19 -9.25
N PRO A 56 12.51 0.02 -7.95
CA PRO A 56 11.45 0.26 -6.98
C PRO A 56 10.59 1.49 -7.31
N VAL A 57 9.30 1.40 -7.01
CA VAL A 57 8.30 2.44 -7.33
C VAL A 57 7.44 2.70 -6.10
N PHE A 58 7.34 3.96 -5.68
CA PHE A 58 6.26 4.41 -4.81
C PHE A 58 5.04 4.75 -5.65
N VAL A 59 3.90 4.14 -5.33
CA VAL A 59 2.59 4.55 -5.83
C VAL A 59 1.90 5.30 -4.71
N THR A 60 1.35 6.47 -5.02
CA THR A 60 0.79 7.42 -4.04
C THR A 60 -0.63 7.85 -4.41
N ASP A 61 -1.35 8.49 -3.48
CA ASP A 61 -2.65 9.12 -3.77
C ASP A 61 -3.71 8.13 -4.29
N TYR A 62 -3.92 7.05 -3.55
CA TYR A 62 -4.92 6.03 -3.86
C TYR A 62 -6.35 6.55 -3.66
N PRO A 63 -7.36 6.01 -4.39
CA PRO A 63 -8.76 6.34 -4.17
C PRO A 63 -9.17 6.06 -2.73
N LYS A 64 -9.90 7.00 -2.13
CA LYS A 64 -10.31 6.88 -0.72
C LYS A 64 -11.19 5.66 -0.47
N ASP A 65 -11.98 5.24 -1.45
CA ASP A 65 -13.01 4.22 -1.28
C ASP A 65 -12.43 2.79 -1.16
N ILE A 66 -11.19 2.58 -1.58
CA ILE A 66 -10.47 1.30 -1.45
C ILE A 66 -9.41 1.31 -0.34
N LYS A 67 -9.30 2.39 0.41
CA LYS A 67 -8.31 2.54 1.48
C LYS A 67 -8.98 2.82 2.84
N ALA A 68 -8.20 2.63 3.91
CA ALA A 68 -8.71 2.68 5.28
C ALA A 68 -9.15 4.09 5.71
N PHE A 69 -10.12 4.15 6.64
CA PHE A 69 -10.72 5.39 7.16
C PHE A 69 -9.73 6.40 7.75
N TYR A 70 -8.58 5.92 8.25
CA TYR A 70 -7.60 6.76 8.96
C TYR A 70 -6.65 7.49 8.03
N MET A 71 -6.67 7.21 6.72
CA MET A 71 -5.75 7.84 5.77
C MET A 71 -6.22 9.27 5.48
N LYS A 72 -5.28 10.22 5.47
CA LYS A 72 -5.59 11.64 5.25
C LYS A 72 -6.25 11.84 3.89
N LEU A 73 -7.38 12.54 3.86
CA LEU A 73 -8.05 12.93 2.62
C LEU A 73 -7.24 14.03 1.90
N ASN A 74 -7.00 13.85 0.61
CA ASN A 74 -6.32 14.85 -0.22
C ASN A 74 -7.28 15.99 -0.60
N ASP A 75 -6.73 17.11 -1.08
CA ASP A 75 -7.50 18.31 -1.42
C ASP A 75 -8.49 18.09 -2.59
N ASP A 76 -8.29 17.03 -3.38
CA ASP A 76 -9.21 16.61 -4.44
C ASP A 76 -10.50 15.94 -3.91
N ASN A 77 -10.58 15.65 -2.60
CA ASN A 77 -11.67 14.95 -1.91
C ASN A 77 -12.00 13.54 -2.44
N ASN A 78 -11.11 12.97 -3.26
CA ASN A 78 -11.30 11.71 -3.96
C ASN A 78 -10.19 10.70 -3.64
N THR A 79 -8.97 11.17 -3.42
CA THR A 79 -7.81 10.35 -3.05
C THR A 79 -7.41 10.56 -1.60
N VAL A 80 -6.61 9.65 -1.07
CA VAL A 80 -6.00 9.75 0.26
C VAL A 80 -4.48 9.72 0.12
N ALA A 81 -3.78 10.38 1.06
CA ALA A 81 -2.32 10.42 1.16
C ALA A 81 -1.72 9.06 1.59
N ALA A 82 -2.07 8.00 0.86
CA ALA A 82 -1.54 6.66 0.94
C ALA A 82 -0.27 6.54 0.10
N MET A 83 0.59 5.61 0.48
CA MET A 83 1.73 5.22 -0.33
C MET A 83 2.00 3.73 -0.18
N ASP A 84 2.27 3.07 -1.30
CA ASP A 84 2.72 1.68 -1.35
C ASP A 84 4.08 1.67 -2.07
N LEU A 85 5.09 1.03 -1.45
CA LEU A 85 6.39 0.78 -2.05
C LEU A 85 6.40 -0.58 -2.70
N LEU A 86 6.53 -0.57 -4.03
CA LEU A 86 6.59 -1.74 -4.87
C LEU A 86 8.05 -2.05 -5.23
N VAL A 87 8.43 -3.32 -5.12
CA VAL A 87 9.77 -3.80 -5.48
C VAL A 87 9.73 -4.93 -6.51
N PRO A 88 10.68 -4.98 -7.47
CA PRO A 88 10.72 -6.02 -8.50
C PRO A 88 10.74 -7.46 -7.91
N GLY A 89 9.90 -8.35 -8.43
CA GLY A 89 9.83 -9.75 -8.04
C GLY A 89 8.84 -10.07 -6.93
N VAL A 90 8.65 -9.18 -5.95
CA VAL A 90 7.72 -9.41 -4.82
C VAL A 90 6.43 -8.60 -4.95
N GLY A 91 6.48 -7.39 -5.50
CA GLY A 91 5.37 -6.43 -5.45
C GLY A 91 5.49 -5.51 -4.23
N GLU A 92 4.37 -5.18 -3.61
CA GLU A 92 4.32 -4.35 -2.41
C GLU A 92 5.13 -4.94 -1.23
N ILE A 93 6.00 -4.12 -0.61
CA ILE A 93 6.77 -4.48 0.59
C ILE A 93 6.48 -3.55 1.79
N ILE A 94 6.18 -2.27 1.53
CA ILE A 94 5.79 -1.28 2.53
C ILE A 94 4.48 -0.66 2.09
N GLY A 95 3.52 -0.55 3.01
CA GLY A 95 2.28 0.20 2.84
C GLY A 95 2.14 1.22 3.96
N GLY A 96 1.73 2.44 3.64
CA GLY A 96 1.63 3.50 4.64
C GLY A 96 0.76 4.67 4.19
N SER A 97 0.62 5.64 5.09
CA SER A 97 -0.11 6.87 4.77
C SER A 97 0.25 7.99 5.74
N GLN A 98 -0.01 9.23 5.32
CA GLN A 98 -0.31 10.28 6.29
C GLN A 98 -1.66 9.95 6.96
N ARG A 99 -1.75 10.20 8.26
CA ARG A 99 -2.96 9.91 9.03
C ARG A 99 -3.84 11.16 9.07
N GLU A 100 -5.16 10.97 8.99
CA GLU A 100 -6.11 12.08 9.10
C GLU A 100 -6.02 12.68 10.51
N GLU A 101 -5.58 13.93 10.56
CA GLU A 101 -5.44 14.72 11.78
C GLU A 101 -6.70 15.56 12.06
N ASN A 102 -7.53 15.86 11.05
CA ASN A 102 -8.76 16.60 11.25
C ASN A 102 -9.86 15.68 11.77
N ILE A 103 -10.34 15.96 12.98
CA ILE A 103 -11.35 15.13 13.65
C ILE A 103 -12.68 15.08 12.89
N GLU A 104 -13.10 16.17 12.26
CA GLU A 104 -14.38 16.23 11.53
C GLU A 104 -14.33 15.35 10.28
N ILE A 105 -13.23 15.40 9.53
CA ILE A 105 -13.00 14.55 8.35
C ILE A 105 -12.91 13.09 8.78
N LEU A 106 -12.17 12.79 9.85
CA LEU A 106 -12.03 11.43 10.36
C LEU A 106 -13.38 10.84 10.79
N GLU A 107 -14.20 11.61 11.51
CA GLU A 107 -15.55 11.19 11.91
C GLU A 107 -16.46 10.93 10.70
N GLN A 108 -16.38 11.78 9.69
CA GLN A 108 -17.11 11.60 8.44
C GLN A 108 -16.69 10.32 7.71
N ARG A 109 -15.38 10.05 7.60
CA ARG A 109 -14.85 8.80 7.01
C ARG A 109 -15.25 7.55 7.79
N MET A 110 -15.26 7.62 9.12
CA MET A 110 -15.75 6.52 9.96
C MET A 110 -17.23 6.22 9.71
N LYS A 111 -18.05 7.27 9.56
CA LYS A 111 -19.47 7.12 9.25
C LYS A 111 -19.71 6.50 7.87
N GLU A 112 -18.97 6.94 6.86
CA GLU A 112 -19.03 6.38 5.49
C GLU A 112 -18.71 4.89 5.45
N LEU A 113 -17.79 4.43 6.29
CA LEU A 113 -17.37 3.03 6.39
C LEU A 113 -18.11 2.24 7.49
N ASN A 114 -19.19 2.79 8.05
CA ASN A 114 -20.02 2.18 9.09
C ASN A 114 -19.24 1.70 10.33
N LEU A 115 -18.23 2.47 10.75
CA LEU A 115 -17.45 2.18 11.95
C LEU A 115 -18.13 2.74 13.20
N ASN A 116 -18.16 1.95 14.27
CA ASN A 116 -18.71 2.38 15.56
C ASN A 116 -17.71 3.28 16.29
N LYS A 117 -18.03 4.57 16.41
CA LYS A 117 -17.16 5.59 17.03
C LYS A 117 -16.75 5.25 18.47
N GLU A 118 -17.63 4.60 19.24
CA GLU A 118 -17.36 4.26 20.63
C GLU A 118 -16.18 3.29 20.78
N ASP A 119 -15.92 2.42 19.80
CA ASP A 119 -14.78 1.49 19.85
C ASP A 119 -13.42 2.22 19.66
N TYR A 120 -13.46 3.45 19.13
CA TYR A 120 -12.29 4.25 18.79
C TYR A 120 -12.15 5.50 19.67
N TRP A 121 -12.88 5.62 20.78
CA TRP A 121 -12.89 6.81 21.63
C TRP A 121 -11.47 7.35 21.93
N TRP A 122 -10.55 6.45 22.29
CA TRP A 122 -9.15 6.76 22.62
C TRP A 122 -8.36 7.21 21.38
N TYR A 123 -8.66 6.64 20.20
CA TYR A 123 -8.00 7.00 18.95
C TYR A 123 -8.44 8.38 18.45
N MET A 124 -9.70 8.75 18.72
CA MET A 124 -10.25 10.07 18.42
C MET A 124 -9.67 11.15 19.35
N ASP A 125 -9.44 10.81 20.61
CA ASP A 125 -8.86 11.73 21.59
C ASP A 125 -7.44 12.19 21.21
N ILE A 126 -6.68 11.39 20.47
CA ILE A 126 -5.38 11.77 19.90
C ILE A 126 -5.50 13.01 19.00
N ARG A 127 -6.66 13.25 18.37
CA ARG A 127 -6.89 14.44 17.53
C ARG A 127 -7.36 15.64 18.35
N LYS A 128 -7.98 15.42 19.50
CA LYS A 128 -8.48 16.49 20.39
C LYS A 128 -7.39 17.09 21.26
N TYR A 129 -6.48 16.26 21.78
CA TYR A 129 -5.50 16.67 22.78
C TYR A 129 -4.09 16.72 22.19
N GLY A 130 -3.77 17.78 21.46
CA GLY A 130 -2.44 18.01 20.91
C GLY A 130 -2.14 17.21 19.64
N GLY A 131 -3.16 16.96 18.82
CA GLY A 131 -3.01 16.33 17.51
C GLY A 131 -1.97 17.06 16.63
N THR A 132 -1.24 16.30 15.84
CA THR A 132 -0.21 16.82 14.92
C THR A 132 -0.31 16.13 13.57
N LYS A 133 0.32 16.72 12.55
CA LYS A 133 0.54 16.04 11.26
C LYS A 133 1.51 14.90 11.49
N HIS A 134 1.06 13.67 11.21
CA HIS A 134 1.85 12.47 11.41
C HIS A 134 1.59 11.46 10.30
N ALA A 135 2.63 10.70 9.98
CA ALA A 135 2.59 9.65 8.97
C ALA A 135 3.29 8.40 9.52
N GLY A 136 2.95 7.25 8.96
CA GLY A 136 3.59 6.00 9.32
C GLY A 136 3.34 4.93 8.27
N PHE A 137 4.05 3.81 8.40
CA PHE A 137 3.97 2.70 7.47
C PHE A 137 4.15 1.37 8.20
N GLY A 138 3.69 0.30 7.56
CA GLY A 138 3.99 -1.08 7.93
C GLY A 138 4.94 -1.70 6.90
N LEU A 139 5.83 -2.56 7.37
CA LEU A 139 6.73 -3.35 6.54
C LEU A 139 6.30 -4.82 6.65
N GLY A 140 6.05 -5.48 5.52
CA GLY A 140 5.87 -6.93 5.50
C GLY A 140 7.20 -7.61 5.79
N PHE A 141 7.44 -8.03 7.03
CA PHE A 141 8.75 -8.54 7.45
C PHE A 141 9.16 -9.79 6.66
N GLU A 142 8.27 -10.76 6.50
CA GLU A 142 8.51 -11.96 5.70
C GLU A 142 8.74 -11.61 4.23
N ARG A 143 7.97 -10.66 3.66
CA ARG A 143 8.19 -10.17 2.28
C ARG A 143 9.58 -9.54 2.13
N ALA A 144 10.07 -8.83 3.14
CA ALA A 144 11.43 -8.29 3.15
C ALA A 144 12.49 -9.39 3.19
N ILE A 145 12.30 -10.43 4.01
CA ILE A 145 13.19 -11.59 4.04
C ILE A 145 13.18 -12.31 2.67
N MET A 146 12.01 -12.54 2.05
CA MET A 146 11.92 -13.10 0.69
C MET A 146 12.71 -12.26 -0.31
N TYR A 147 12.57 -10.95 -0.23
CA TYR A 147 13.26 -10.04 -1.14
C TYR A 147 14.78 -10.15 -1.01
N ILE A 148 15.30 -10.14 0.22
CA ILE A 148 16.73 -10.22 0.56
C ILE A 148 17.33 -11.58 0.20
N THR A 149 16.64 -12.66 0.57
CA THR A 149 17.13 -14.04 0.40
C THR A 149 16.95 -14.57 -1.02
N GLY A 150 16.05 -13.99 -1.81
CA GLY A 150 15.73 -14.48 -3.15
C GLY A 150 14.69 -15.60 -3.17
N MET A 151 14.18 -16.02 -2.01
CA MET A 151 13.14 -17.04 -1.91
C MET A 151 11.83 -16.56 -2.57
N THR A 152 11.15 -17.48 -3.25
CA THR A 152 9.95 -17.18 -4.04
C THR A 152 8.65 -17.48 -3.31
N ASN A 153 8.70 -18.26 -2.22
CA ASN A 153 7.54 -18.63 -1.41
C ASN A 153 7.67 -18.05 0.00
N ILE A 154 6.64 -17.33 0.45
CA ILE A 154 6.60 -16.69 1.78
C ILE A 154 6.66 -17.71 2.93
N ARG A 155 6.30 -18.97 2.65
CA ARG A 155 6.36 -20.06 3.63
C ARG A 155 7.79 -20.47 3.99
N ASP A 156 8.75 -20.20 3.11
CA ASP A 156 10.13 -20.66 3.28
C ASP A 156 11.01 -19.63 4.01
N VAL A 157 10.44 -18.48 4.39
CA VAL A 157 11.15 -17.39 5.09
C VAL A 157 10.68 -17.20 6.53
N ILE A 158 9.82 -18.10 7.01
CA ILE A 158 9.36 -18.18 8.39
C ILE A 158 9.51 -19.63 8.86
N PRO A 159 9.94 -19.90 10.11
CA PRO A 159 10.23 -21.27 10.54
C PRO A 159 9.04 -22.23 10.41
N PHE A 160 7.85 -21.79 10.83
CA PHE A 160 6.63 -22.60 10.87
C PHE A 160 5.45 -21.76 10.33
N PRO A 161 5.25 -21.73 9.00
CA PRO A 161 4.22 -20.89 8.38
C PRO A 161 2.81 -21.30 8.82
N ARG A 162 1.90 -20.32 8.83
CA ARG A 162 0.46 -20.56 9.08
C ARG A 162 -0.32 -20.18 7.85
N THR A 163 -1.05 -21.13 7.28
CA THR A 163 -1.91 -20.91 6.10
C THR A 163 -3.25 -21.59 6.29
N VAL A 164 -4.22 -21.32 5.42
CA VAL A 164 -5.52 -22.01 5.46
C VAL A 164 -5.29 -23.53 5.50
N HIS A 165 -5.97 -24.21 6.43
CA HIS A 165 -5.83 -25.65 6.71
C HIS A 165 -4.45 -26.14 7.20
N ASN A 166 -3.50 -25.26 7.57
CA ASN A 166 -2.16 -25.65 8.00
C ASN A 166 -1.72 -24.86 9.25
N ALA A 167 -1.57 -25.57 10.37
CA ALA A 167 -1.12 -25.02 11.65
C ALA A 167 -0.07 -25.88 12.38
N GLU A 168 0.54 -26.82 11.67
CA GLU A 168 1.62 -27.67 12.17
C GLU A 168 2.97 -26.93 12.24
N PHE A 169 4.00 -27.57 12.78
CA PHE A 169 5.36 -27.05 12.73
C PHE A 169 5.88 -27.12 11.29
#